data_AF-A0A4X2JRI0-F1
#
_entry.id   AF-A0A4X2JRI0-F1
#
_cell.length_a   1.000
_cell.length_b   1.000
_cell.length_c   1.000
_cell.angle_alpha   90.00
_cell.angle_beta   90.00
_cell.angle_gamma   90.00
#
_symmetry.space_group_name_H-M   'P 1'
#
loop_
_entity.id
_entity.type
_entity.pdbx_description
1 polymer ?
#
loop_
_entity_poly.entity_id
_entity_poly.type
_entity_poly.pdbx_seq_one_letter_code
_entity_poly.pdbx_strand_id
1 'polypeptide(L)'
;MSPAPVFDKPKVELHVHLDGAIKLETILYYAEKRGIPLPANTVEELRDIIGMDKPLSLPEFLAKFDYYMPAIAGDREAIKRVAYEFVEMKAKEGVVYVEVRYSPHLLANSKVEPIPWNQAEGDVTPDEVVFLISQGLQEGERDFNVKVRSILCCMRHMPNWSPEVVELCKKYRQQTVVAIDLAGDETINNSSLFSGHVQAYEEAVKSGIHRTVHAGEVGSAEVVQQAVDVLHTERIGHGYHTLENTTLYDKLLKENMHFEVSGLARLSLLVYIWGYSA
;
A
#
# COMPACT_ATOMS: atom_id res chain seq x y z
N MET A 1 -15.94 -25.01 7.69
CA MET A 1 -16.17 -24.88 6.24
C MET A 1 -16.26 -23.41 5.93
N SER A 2 -15.30 -22.88 5.20
CA SER A 2 -15.35 -21.49 4.72
C SER A 2 -16.59 -21.32 3.83
N PRO A 3 -17.32 -20.20 3.93
CA PRO A 3 -18.48 -19.96 3.08
C PRO A 3 -18.06 -20.00 1.60
N ALA A 4 -18.96 -20.48 0.74
CA ALA A 4 -18.71 -20.49 -0.69
C ALA A 4 -18.41 -19.06 -1.18
N PRO A 5 -17.46 -18.88 -2.13
CA PRO A 5 -17.12 -17.55 -2.63
C PRO A 5 -18.34 -16.88 -3.27
N VAL A 6 -18.56 -15.60 -2.93
CA VAL A 6 -19.68 -14.80 -3.48
C VAL A 6 -19.55 -14.64 -5.00
N PHE A 7 -18.31 -14.59 -5.51
CA PHE A 7 -18.01 -14.47 -6.94
C PHE A 7 -16.82 -15.35 -7.34
N ASP A 8 -17.13 -16.52 -7.91
CA ASP A 8 -16.13 -17.53 -8.31
C ASP A 8 -15.74 -17.42 -9.79
N LYS A 9 -15.11 -16.30 -10.14
CA LYS A 9 -14.56 -16.00 -11.48
C LYS A 9 -13.23 -15.23 -11.34
N PRO A 10 -12.45 -15.09 -12.43
CA PRO A 10 -11.24 -14.26 -12.44
C PRO A 10 -11.50 -12.83 -11.96
N LYS A 11 -10.60 -12.31 -11.11
CA LYS A 11 -10.72 -10.97 -10.50
C LYS A 11 -9.51 -10.10 -10.82
N VAL A 12 -9.74 -8.79 -10.78
CA VAL A 12 -8.71 -7.76 -10.84
C VAL A 12 -8.74 -6.97 -9.55
N GLU A 13 -7.58 -6.71 -8.96
CA GLU A 13 -7.46 -5.92 -7.73
C GLU A 13 -6.43 -4.81 -7.93
N LEU A 14 -6.87 -3.56 -7.79
CA LEU A 14 -6.03 -2.39 -8.10
C LEU A 14 -5.58 -1.63 -6.85
N HIS A 15 -6.05 -2.02 -5.67
CA HIS A 15 -5.83 -1.31 -4.42
C HIS A 15 -5.65 -2.29 -3.27
N VAL A 16 -4.40 -2.68 -3.05
CA VAL A 16 -4.01 -3.53 -1.93
C VAL A 16 -2.58 -3.21 -1.54
N HIS A 17 -2.36 -3.06 -0.23
CA HIS A 17 -1.06 -2.75 0.36
C HIS A 17 -0.26 -4.03 0.61
N LEU A 18 1.01 -4.08 0.16
CA LEU A 18 1.89 -5.24 0.42
C LEU A 18 2.18 -5.37 1.92
N ASP A 19 2.54 -4.25 2.54
CA ASP A 19 2.83 -4.13 3.95
C ASP A 19 1.59 -4.44 4.81
N GLY A 20 0.37 -4.19 4.30
CA GLY A 20 -0.88 -4.60 4.93
C GLY A 20 -1.36 -6.04 4.64
N ALA A 21 -0.63 -6.81 3.83
CA ALA A 21 -1.05 -8.14 3.35
C ALA A 21 -0.01 -9.25 3.61
N ILE A 22 0.75 -9.13 4.70
CA ILE A 22 1.79 -10.09 5.09
C ILE A 22 1.17 -11.26 5.86
N LYS A 23 1.65 -12.49 5.59
CA LYS A 23 1.29 -13.67 6.38
C LYS A 23 1.74 -13.52 7.83
N LEU A 24 0.87 -13.82 8.77
CA LEU A 24 1.17 -13.76 10.21
C LEU A 24 2.28 -14.75 10.59
N GLU A 25 2.31 -15.92 9.96
CA GLU A 25 3.37 -16.93 10.11
C GLU A 25 4.73 -16.37 9.71
N THR A 26 4.77 -15.56 8.66
CA THR A 26 6.00 -14.93 8.15
C THR A 26 6.46 -13.80 9.08
N ILE A 27 5.53 -13.03 9.65
CA ILE A 27 5.85 -12.03 10.68
C ILE A 27 6.49 -12.70 11.90
N LEU A 28 5.86 -13.75 12.45
CA LEU A 28 6.38 -14.50 13.60
C LEU A 28 7.77 -15.08 13.32
N TYR A 29 7.94 -15.69 12.14
CA TYR A 29 9.21 -16.28 11.72
C TYR A 29 10.36 -15.25 11.70
N TYR A 30 10.16 -14.09 11.08
CA TYR A 30 11.23 -13.08 11.00
C TYR A 30 11.44 -12.34 12.31
N ALA A 31 10.40 -12.16 13.12
CA ALA A 31 10.55 -11.61 14.46
C ALA A 31 11.44 -12.51 15.33
N GLU A 32 11.18 -13.82 15.36
CA GLU A 32 12.01 -14.78 16.10
C GLU A 32 13.44 -14.81 15.54
N LYS A 33 13.59 -14.96 14.21
CA LYS A 33 14.89 -15.04 13.53
C LYS A 33 15.76 -13.81 13.80
N ARG A 34 15.17 -12.63 13.92
CA ARG A 34 15.87 -11.34 14.11
C ARG A 34 15.90 -10.86 15.55
N GLY A 35 15.25 -11.57 16.49
CA GLY A 35 15.14 -11.14 17.88
C GLY A 35 14.33 -9.85 18.07
N ILE A 36 13.37 -9.59 17.19
CA ILE A 36 12.48 -8.42 17.28
C ILE A 36 11.26 -8.80 18.13
N PRO A 37 10.94 -8.06 19.21
CA PRO A 37 9.79 -8.37 20.04
C PRO A 37 8.48 -8.14 19.27
N LEU A 38 7.54 -9.07 19.42
CA LEU A 38 6.16 -8.96 18.98
C LEU A 38 5.20 -8.93 20.18
N PRO A 39 3.99 -8.38 20.02
CA PRO A 39 2.99 -8.38 21.08
C PRO A 39 2.34 -9.77 21.32
N ALA A 40 2.71 -10.79 20.53
CA ALA A 40 2.18 -12.14 20.57
C ALA A 40 3.21 -13.17 20.08
N ASN A 41 3.04 -14.44 20.47
CA ASN A 41 3.94 -15.55 20.07
C ASN A 41 3.24 -16.60 19.19
N THR A 42 1.94 -16.45 18.95
CA THR A 42 1.13 -17.37 18.11
C THR A 42 0.41 -16.59 17.02
N VAL A 43 0.02 -17.29 15.95
CA VAL A 43 -0.70 -16.70 14.81
C VAL A 43 -2.06 -16.16 15.28
N GLU A 44 -2.74 -16.89 16.15
CA GLU A 44 -4.05 -16.54 16.67
C GLU A 44 -3.99 -15.25 17.51
N GLU A 45 -3.08 -15.19 18.48
CA GLU A 45 -2.91 -13.98 19.31
C GLU A 45 -2.48 -12.78 18.47
N LEU A 46 -1.57 -12.99 17.50
CA LEU A 46 -1.11 -11.91 16.63
C LEU A 46 -2.24 -11.39 15.73
N ARG A 47 -3.10 -12.29 15.24
CA ARG A 47 -4.31 -11.94 14.49
C ARG A 47 -5.25 -11.09 15.33
N ASP A 48 -5.48 -11.45 16.59
CA ASP A 48 -6.41 -10.73 17.46
C ASP A 48 -5.88 -9.33 17.83
N ILE A 49 -4.56 -9.15 17.90
CA ILE A 49 -3.92 -7.87 18.24
C ILE A 49 -3.83 -6.93 17.03
N ILE A 50 -3.37 -7.43 15.89
CA ILE A 50 -3.16 -6.60 14.70
C ILE A 50 -4.45 -6.47 13.89
N GLY A 51 -5.19 -7.57 13.79
CA GLY A 51 -6.51 -7.59 13.20
C GLY A 51 -7.47 -6.70 13.97
N MET A 52 -8.56 -6.40 13.30
CA MET A 52 -9.62 -5.58 13.85
C MET A 52 -10.92 -6.33 13.56
N ASP A 53 -11.91 -6.20 14.44
CA ASP A 53 -13.30 -6.66 14.26
C ASP A 53 -14.33 -5.52 14.40
N LYS A 54 -13.88 -4.34 14.87
CA LYS A 54 -14.66 -3.12 15.05
C LYS A 54 -14.05 -1.93 14.30
N PRO A 55 -14.88 -0.95 13.87
CA PRO A 55 -14.38 0.29 13.28
C PRO A 55 -13.52 1.07 14.29
N LEU A 56 -12.38 1.58 13.82
CA LEU A 56 -11.57 2.60 14.50
C LEU A 56 -11.48 3.84 13.61
N SER A 57 -10.65 4.81 13.98
CA SER A 57 -10.22 5.92 13.12
C SER A 57 -9.03 5.54 12.22
N LEU A 58 -8.78 6.32 11.15
CA LEU A 58 -7.63 6.12 10.26
C LEU A 58 -6.28 6.11 11.01
N PRO A 59 -6.00 7.03 11.95
CA PRO A 59 -4.76 6.98 12.73
C PRO A 59 -4.61 5.71 13.58
N GLU A 60 -5.69 5.24 14.21
CA GLU A 60 -5.67 4.01 15.01
C GLU A 60 -5.44 2.76 14.16
N PHE A 61 -5.98 2.73 12.95
CA PHE A 61 -5.69 1.69 11.97
C PHE A 61 -4.22 1.72 11.55
N LEU A 62 -3.68 2.89 11.19
CA LEU A 62 -2.28 3.04 10.78
C LEU A 62 -1.29 2.67 11.89
N ALA A 63 -1.64 2.92 13.16
CA ALA A 63 -0.84 2.52 14.31
C ALA A 63 -0.66 0.99 14.44
N LYS A 64 -1.49 0.16 13.77
CA LYS A 64 -1.32 -1.30 13.77
C LYS A 64 -0.03 -1.74 13.10
N PHE A 65 0.50 -0.96 12.16
CA PHE A 65 1.75 -1.27 11.46
C PHE A 65 2.96 -1.29 12.42
N ASP A 66 2.92 -0.49 13.50
CA ASP A 66 3.97 -0.45 14.53
C ASP A 66 4.23 -1.80 15.18
N TYR A 67 3.23 -2.69 15.22
CA TYR A 67 3.36 -3.99 15.87
C TYR A 67 4.22 -4.99 15.10
N TYR A 68 4.28 -4.91 13.76
CA TYR A 68 4.87 -5.97 12.95
C TYR A 68 5.85 -5.50 11.89
N MET A 69 5.77 -4.24 11.44
CA MET A 69 6.73 -3.69 10.48
C MET A 69 8.19 -3.80 10.95
N PRO A 70 8.54 -3.64 12.25
CA PRO A 70 9.91 -3.86 12.72
C PRO A 70 10.47 -5.26 12.42
N ALA A 71 9.62 -6.29 12.32
CA ALA A 71 10.06 -7.66 12.01
C ALA A 71 10.47 -7.82 10.54
N ILE A 72 9.96 -6.98 9.64
CA ILE A 72 10.14 -7.08 8.18
C ILE A 72 11.12 -6.05 7.65
N ALA A 73 10.97 -4.78 8.06
CA ALA A 73 11.78 -3.67 7.57
C ALA A 73 13.28 -3.91 7.83
N GLY A 74 14.11 -3.55 6.84
CA GLY A 74 15.56 -3.67 6.92
C GLY A 74 16.12 -5.09 6.73
N ASP A 75 15.28 -6.11 6.46
CA ASP A 75 15.73 -7.47 6.16
C ASP A 75 15.43 -7.86 4.70
N ARG A 76 16.49 -8.11 3.93
CA ARG A 76 16.39 -8.38 2.49
C ARG A 76 15.60 -9.64 2.16
N GLU A 77 15.76 -10.68 2.99
CA GLU A 77 15.10 -11.97 2.79
C GLU A 77 13.59 -11.83 3.06
N ALA A 78 13.23 -11.16 4.15
CA ALA A 78 11.85 -10.86 4.51
C ALA A 78 11.16 -10.05 3.41
N ILE A 79 11.78 -8.94 2.98
CA ILE A 79 11.22 -8.04 1.96
C ILE A 79 10.93 -8.78 0.64
N LYS A 80 11.86 -9.61 0.17
CA LYS A 80 11.64 -10.41 -1.05
C LYS A 80 10.57 -11.48 -0.83
N ARG A 81 10.60 -12.17 0.33
CA ARG A 81 9.67 -13.26 0.63
C ARG A 81 8.22 -12.79 0.73
N VAL A 82 7.96 -11.66 1.38
CA VAL A 82 6.59 -11.14 1.50
C VAL A 82 6.00 -10.79 0.14
N ALA A 83 6.81 -10.27 -0.79
CA ALA A 83 6.39 -10.03 -2.17
C ALA A 83 6.04 -11.32 -2.93
N TYR A 84 6.85 -12.37 -2.79
CA TYR A 84 6.56 -13.67 -3.40
C TYR A 84 5.30 -14.32 -2.82
N GLU A 85 5.18 -14.34 -1.49
CA GLU A 85 4.03 -14.92 -0.78
C GLU A 85 2.73 -14.16 -1.07
N PHE A 86 2.81 -12.84 -1.29
CA PHE A 86 1.64 -12.04 -1.69
C PHE A 86 1.03 -12.55 -2.99
N VAL A 87 1.84 -12.88 -4.01
CA VAL A 87 1.33 -13.39 -5.29
C VAL A 87 0.68 -14.76 -5.11
N GLU A 88 1.27 -15.63 -4.29
CA GLU A 88 0.68 -16.93 -3.92
C GLU A 88 -0.71 -16.75 -3.30
N MET A 89 -0.85 -15.80 -2.37
CA MET A 89 -2.10 -15.51 -1.68
C MET A 89 -3.17 -15.02 -2.66
N LYS A 90 -2.80 -14.11 -3.58
CA LYS A 90 -3.72 -13.58 -4.60
C LYS A 90 -4.18 -14.65 -5.60
N ALA A 91 -3.32 -15.61 -5.93
CA ALA A 91 -3.72 -16.75 -6.75
C ALA A 91 -4.85 -17.58 -6.09
N LYS A 92 -4.79 -17.77 -4.77
CA LYS A 92 -5.82 -18.52 -4.00
C LYS A 92 -7.17 -17.78 -3.97
N GLU A 93 -7.18 -16.47 -4.19
CA GLU A 93 -8.41 -15.66 -4.30
C GLU A 93 -9.02 -15.66 -5.72
N GLY A 94 -8.35 -16.30 -6.69
CA GLY A 94 -8.74 -16.25 -8.10
C GLY A 94 -8.48 -14.90 -8.76
N VAL A 95 -7.53 -14.11 -8.23
CA VAL A 95 -7.05 -12.88 -8.85
C VAL A 95 -6.13 -13.22 -10.01
N VAL A 96 -6.32 -12.57 -11.16
CA VAL A 96 -5.51 -12.77 -12.37
C VAL A 96 -4.63 -11.59 -12.72
N TYR A 97 -4.97 -10.39 -12.22
CA TYR A 97 -4.15 -9.19 -12.28
C TYR A 97 -4.24 -8.42 -10.98
N VAL A 98 -3.09 -8.03 -10.43
CA VAL A 98 -3.03 -7.22 -9.20
C VAL A 98 -1.98 -6.12 -9.28
N GLU A 99 -2.34 -4.95 -8.78
CA GLU A 99 -1.42 -3.84 -8.53
C GLU A 99 -1.26 -3.66 -7.02
N VAL A 100 -0.10 -4.07 -6.50
CA VAL A 100 0.23 -3.99 -5.08
C VAL A 100 1.00 -2.71 -4.78
N ARG A 101 0.65 -2.03 -3.69
CA ARG A 101 1.27 -0.75 -3.31
C ARG A 101 2.02 -0.84 -2.00
N TYR A 102 3.08 -0.06 -1.85
CA TYR A 102 3.89 0.02 -0.63
C TYR A 102 4.76 1.28 -0.63
N SER A 103 5.19 1.75 0.54
CA SER A 103 6.24 2.76 0.63
C SER A 103 7.61 2.09 0.74
N PRO A 104 8.52 2.25 -0.23
CA PRO A 104 9.85 1.64 -0.15
C PRO A 104 10.66 2.17 1.05
N HIS A 105 10.45 3.45 1.39
CA HIS A 105 11.08 4.10 2.54
C HIS A 105 10.73 3.43 3.87
N LEU A 106 9.50 2.96 4.05
CA LEU A 106 9.07 2.27 5.26
C LEU A 106 9.71 0.88 5.43
N LEU A 107 10.27 0.28 4.38
CA LEU A 107 10.94 -1.03 4.48
C LEU A 107 12.48 -0.90 4.52
N ALA A 108 13.00 0.31 4.37
CA ALA A 108 14.43 0.60 4.37
C ALA A 108 14.96 0.90 5.79
N ASN A 109 16.28 0.79 5.96
CA ASN A 109 17.01 1.19 7.16
C ASN A 109 18.29 1.99 6.86
N SER A 110 18.48 2.40 5.61
CA SER A 110 19.63 3.18 5.14
C SER A 110 19.15 4.20 4.11
N LYS A 111 19.77 5.39 4.08
CA LYS A 111 19.40 6.50 3.16
C LYS A 111 17.91 6.88 3.21
N VAL A 112 17.31 6.81 4.39
CA VAL A 112 15.94 7.24 4.65
C VAL A 112 15.95 8.09 5.91
N GLU A 113 15.35 9.28 5.86
CA GLU A 113 15.33 10.21 6.99
C GLU A 113 13.90 10.71 7.24
N PRO A 114 13.34 10.48 8.44
CA PRO A 114 13.90 9.67 9.53
C PRO A 114 13.92 8.17 9.20
N ILE A 115 14.84 7.42 9.82
CA ILE A 115 14.83 5.95 9.73
C ILE A 115 13.58 5.41 10.43
N PRO A 116 12.74 4.62 9.75
CA PRO A 116 11.46 4.18 10.31
C PRO A 116 11.64 3.08 11.37
N TRP A 117 10.61 2.90 12.20
CA TRP A 117 10.47 1.81 13.17
C TRP A 117 11.60 1.70 14.22
N ASN A 118 12.24 2.82 14.53
CA ASN A 118 13.37 2.88 15.48
C ASN A 118 14.53 1.93 15.10
N GLN A 119 14.69 1.61 13.81
CA GLN A 119 15.79 0.79 13.35
C GLN A 119 17.12 1.53 13.55
N ALA A 120 18.19 0.77 13.80
CA ALA A 120 19.54 1.29 13.64
C ALA A 120 19.84 1.49 12.15
N GLU A 121 20.76 2.41 11.84
CA GLU A 121 21.26 2.57 10.47
C GLU A 121 21.87 1.26 9.98
N GLY A 122 21.36 0.78 8.85
CA GLY A 122 21.84 -0.40 8.16
C GLY A 122 22.31 -0.06 6.75
N ASP A 123 22.12 -1.02 5.84
CA ASP A 123 22.59 -0.93 4.46
C ASP A 123 21.49 -1.18 3.41
N VAL A 124 20.22 -1.33 3.83
CA VAL A 124 19.08 -1.55 2.93
C VAL A 124 18.44 -0.20 2.60
N THR A 125 18.60 0.22 1.35
CA THR A 125 18.10 1.51 0.85
C THR A 125 16.71 1.39 0.23
N PRO A 126 15.91 2.47 0.12
CA PRO A 126 14.61 2.44 -0.59
C PRO A 126 14.72 1.89 -2.02
N ASP A 127 15.81 2.19 -2.71
CA ASP A 127 16.10 1.68 -4.05
C ASP A 127 16.22 0.14 -4.08
N GLU A 128 16.95 -0.42 -3.11
CA GLU A 128 17.13 -1.87 -2.99
C GLU A 128 15.84 -2.57 -2.57
N VAL A 129 15.02 -1.93 -1.73
CA VAL A 129 13.68 -2.43 -1.39
C VAL A 129 12.84 -2.63 -2.66
N VAL A 130 12.81 -1.63 -3.55
CA VAL A 130 12.06 -1.74 -4.81
C VAL A 130 12.58 -2.90 -5.64
N PHE A 131 13.90 -3.04 -5.78
CA PHE A 131 14.51 -4.15 -6.51
C PHE A 131 14.12 -5.52 -5.94
N LEU A 132 14.20 -5.70 -4.61
CA LEU A 132 13.88 -6.96 -3.94
C LEU A 132 12.40 -7.34 -4.07
N ILE A 133 11.50 -6.35 -3.94
CA ILE A 133 10.07 -6.58 -4.13
C ILE A 133 9.79 -6.93 -5.59
N SER A 134 10.35 -6.21 -6.56
CA SER A 134 10.20 -6.53 -7.99
C SER A 134 10.65 -7.97 -8.29
N GLN A 135 11.75 -8.44 -7.69
CA GLN A 135 12.17 -9.83 -7.82
C GLN A 135 11.15 -10.82 -7.25
N GLY A 136 10.70 -10.61 -6.01
CA GLY A 136 9.71 -11.49 -5.36
C GLY A 136 8.40 -11.55 -6.14
N LEU A 137 7.92 -10.40 -6.63
CA LEU A 137 6.73 -10.31 -7.47
C LEU A 137 6.89 -11.04 -8.81
N GLN A 138 8.04 -10.90 -9.49
CA GLN A 138 8.30 -11.59 -10.77
C GLN A 138 8.42 -13.11 -10.60
N GLU A 139 9.06 -13.56 -9.53
CA GLU A 139 9.13 -14.99 -9.18
C GLU A 139 7.72 -15.53 -8.89
N GLY A 140 6.92 -14.81 -8.11
CA GLY A 140 5.54 -15.18 -7.83
C GLY A 140 4.65 -15.18 -9.08
N GLU A 141 4.79 -14.20 -9.97
CA GLU A 141 4.07 -14.15 -11.26
C GLU A 141 4.31 -15.41 -12.09
N ARG A 142 5.58 -15.83 -12.17
CA ARG A 142 5.99 -17.03 -12.89
C ARG A 142 5.39 -18.29 -12.27
N ASP A 143 5.46 -18.42 -10.94
CA ASP A 143 5.15 -19.67 -10.25
C ASP A 143 3.65 -19.86 -10.01
N PHE A 144 2.87 -18.76 -9.93
CA PHE A 144 1.44 -18.80 -9.63
C PHE A 144 0.53 -18.30 -10.78
N ASN A 145 1.11 -17.86 -11.90
CA ASN A 145 0.38 -17.39 -13.08
C ASN A 145 -0.62 -16.25 -12.79
N VAL A 146 -0.22 -15.32 -11.91
CA VAL A 146 -0.95 -14.07 -11.61
C VAL A 146 -0.11 -12.90 -12.10
N LYS A 147 -0.63 -12.12 -13.02
CA LYS A 147 0.06 -10.91 -13.51
C LYS A 147 0.13 -9.90 -12.37
N VAL A 148 1.32 -9.46 -11.97
CA VAL A 148 1.46 -8.52 -10.84
C VAL A 148 2.31 -7.32 -11.18
N ARG A 149 1.85 -6.14 -10.77
CA ARG A 149 2.59 -4.88 -10.89
C ARG A 149 2.63 -4.19 -9.53
N SER A 150 3.55 -3.25 -9.38
CA SER A 150 3.73 -2.49 -8.14
C SER A 150 3.48 -1.00 -8.32
N ILE A 151 3.06 -0.36 -7.24
CA ILE A 151 2.85 1.08 -7.12
C ILE A 151 3.65 1.57 -5.91
N LEU A 152 4.42 2.64 -6.08
CA LEU A 152 5.24 3.17 -4.99
C LEU A 152 4.51 4.34 -4.31
N CYS A 153 4.35 4.24 -2.98
CA CYS A 153 3.62 5.22 -2.20
C CYS A 153 4.52 6.33 -1.66
N CYS A 154 4.18 7.57 -1.99
CA CYS A 154 4.47 8.73 -1.16
C CYS A 154 3.65 8.64 0.14
N MET A 155 4.20 9.14 1.25
CA MET A 155 3.50 9.19 2.54
C MET A 155 3.16 10.63 2.89
N ARG A 156 1.88 10.92 3.20
CA ARG A 156 1.37 12.28 3.49
C ARG A 156 2.17 13.06 4.55
N HIS A 157 2.74 12.37 5.52
CA HIS A 157 3.54 12.96 6.59
C HIS A 157 5.03 13.12 6.24
N MET A 158 5.49 12.58 5.09
CA MET A 158 6.88 12.61 4.62
C MET A 158 6.99 13.18 3.18
N PRO A 159 6.70 14.46 2.96
CA PRO A 159 6.85 15.09 1.64
C PRO A 159 8.30 15.08 1.13
N ASN A 160 9.28 15.02 2.01
CA ASN A 160 10.70 14.92 1.66
C ASN A 160 11.08 13.62 0.93
N TRP A 161 10.31 12.54 1.08
CA TRP A 161 10.56 11.27 0.39
C TRP A 161 10.03 11.24 -1.05
N SER A 162 9.05 12.09 -1.36
CA SER A 162 8.28 12.01 -2.61
C SER A 162 9.11 12.22 -3.89
N PRO A 163 10.11 13.13 -3.93
CA PRO A 163 11.00 13.24 -5.08
C PRO A 163 11.77 11.93 -5.38
N GLU A 164 12.19 11.20 -4.34
CA GLU A 164 12.84 9.90 -4.54
C GLU A 164 11.86 8.84 -5.05
N VAL A 165 10.62 8.83 -4.54
CA VAL A 165 9.58 7.89 -4.99
C VAL A 165 9.35 7.98 -6.49
N VAL A 166 9.20 9.19 -7.06
CA VAL A 166 8.98 9.33 -8.51
C VAL A 166 10.21 8.93 -9.33
N GLU A 167 11.42 9.19 -8.83
CA GLU A 167 12.65 8.73 -9.50
C GLU A 167 12.78 7.20 -9.48
N LEU A 168 12.38 6.55 -8.38
CA LEU A 168 12.27 5.09 -8.31
C LEU A 168 11.22 4.55 -9.28
N CYS A 169 10.07 5.21 -9.42
CA CYS A 169 9.07 4.85 -10.44
C CYS A 169 9.67 4.91 -11.85
N LYS A 170 10.43 5.97 -12.18
CA LYS A 170 11.11 6.10 -13.47
C LYS A 170 12.16 5.01 -13.69
N LYS A 171 12.96 4.72 -12.67
CA LYS A 171 14.02 3.70 -12.73
C LYS A 171 13.46 2.28 -12.92
N TYR A 172 12.41 1.93 -12.17
CA TYR A 172 11.87 0.58 -12.11
C TYR A 172 10.63 0.35 -12.99
N ARG A 173 10.30 1.28 -13.91
CA ARG A 173 9.16 1.18 -14.84
C ARG A 173 9.09 -0.09 -15.71
N GLN A 174 10.23 -0.77 -15.90
CA GLN A 174 10.32 -2.04 -16.65
C GLN A 174 10.42 -3.26 -15.71
N GLN A 175 10.36 -3.04 -14.40
CA GLN A 175 10.56 -4.01 -13.34
C GLN A 175 9.40 -3.89 -12.36
N THR A 176 8.21 -4.30 -12.81
CA THR A 176 6.91 -4.30 -12.10
C THR A 176 6.30 -2.94 -11.76
N VAL A 177 7.08 -1.87 -11.52
CA VAL A 177 6.52 -0.57 -11.10
C VAL A 177 5.76 0.10 -12.23
N VAL A 178 4.50 0.48 -11.99
CA VAL A 178 3.61 1.09 -13.00
C VAL A 178 3.08 2.46 -12.63
N ALA A 179 3.02 2.82 -11.35
CA ALA A 179 2.43 4.07 -10.90
C ALA A 179 3.05 4.59 -9.59
N ILE A 180 2.73 5.86 -9.27
CA ILE A 180 2.93 6.48 -7.97
C ILE A 180 1.58 6.60 -7.23
N ASP A 181 1.61 6.48 -5.90
CA ASP A 181 0.48 6.73 -5.00
C ASP A 181 0.83 7.77 -3.91
N LEU A 182 -0.18 8.35 -3.27
CA LEU A 182 -0.07 9.14 -2.04
C LEU A 182 -0.99 8.52 -1.00
N ALA A 183 -0.38 7.95 0.05
CA ALA A 183 -1.05 7.22 1.13
C ALA A 183 -0.70 7.80 2.51
N GLY A 184 -1.23 7.18 3.57
CA GLY A 184 -1.06 7.61 4.96
C GLY A 184 -2.20 8.49 5.45
N ASP A 185 -1.98 9.20 6.55
CA ASP A 185 -3.04 9.92 7.26
C ASP A 185 -3.60 11.11 6.46
N GLU A 186 -4.79 10.94 5.90
CA GLU A 186 -5.52 11.95 5.14
C GLU A 186 -5.98 13.14 6.00
N THR A 187 -6.02 12.98 7.33
CA THR A 187 -6.46 14.05 8.23
C THR A 187 -5.42 15.17 8.42
N ILE A 188 -4.18 14.96 7.95
CA ILE A 188 -3.14 15.99 7.94
C ILE A 188 -3.57 17.12 7.00
N ASN A 189 -3.86 18.28 7.59
CA ASN A 189 -4.40 19.45 6.91
C ASN A 189 -3.54 19.86 5.70
N ASN A 190 -4.16 19.96 4.53
CA ASN A 190 -3.52 20.31 3.26
C ASN A 190 -2.33 19.43 2.87
N SER A 191 -2.21 18.20 3.40
CA SER A 191 -1.09 17.31 3.06
C SER A 191 -0.97 17.06 1.56
N SER A 192 -2.07 16.97 0.81
CA SER A 192 -2.05 16.83 -0.66
C SER A 192 -1.30 17.98 -1.38
N LEU A 193 -1.15 19.13 -0.73
CA LEU A 193 -0.54 20.34 -1.29
C LEU A 193 0.90 20.59 -0.80
N PHE A 194 1.48 19.69 0.00
CA PHE A 194 2.88 19.84 0.39
C PHE A 194 3.78 19.79 -0.85
N SER A 195 4.75 20.70 -0.91
CA SER A 195 5.55 20.96 -2.10
C SER A 195 6.25 19.72 -2.65
N GLY A 196 6.78 18.85 -1.79
CA GLY A 196 7.43 17.60 -2.21
C GLY A 196 6.48 16.63 -2.92
N HIS A 197 5.22 16.54 -2.48
CA HIS A 197 4.20 15.73 -3.16
C HIS A 197 3.84 16.35 -4.51
N VAL A 198 3.51 17.65 -4.54
CA VAL A 198 3.15 18.34 -5.79
C VAL A 198 4.26 18.21 -6.84
N GLN A 199 5.52 18.45 -6.46
CA GLN A 199 6.66 18.30 -7.35
C GLN A 199 6.82 16.87 -7.90
N ALA A 200 6.62 15.85 -7.06
CA ALA A 200 6.69 14.47 -7.48
C ALA A 200 5.58 14.11 -8.48
N TYR A 201 4.36 14.62 -8.29
CA TYR A 201 3.24 14.37 -9.21
C TYR A 201 3.36 15.17 -10.51
N GLU A 202 3.87 16.41 -10.47
CA GLU A 202 4.23 17.16 -11.67
C GLU A 202 5.29 16.43 -12.50
N GLU A 203 6.31 15.87 -11.83
CA GLU A 203 7.33 15.04 -12.50
C GLU A 203 6.73 13.74 -13.04
N ALA A 204 5.78 13.12 -12.32
CA ALA A 204 5.07 11.95 -12.81
C ALA A 204 4.30 12.25 -14.10
N VAL A 205 3.62 13.39 -14.19
CA VAL A 205 2.98 13.86 -15.43
C VAL A 205 4.00 14.05 -16.55
N LYS A 206 5.10 14.77 -16.30
CA LYS A 206 6.15 15.04 -17.30
C LYS A 206 6.81 13.77 -17.82
N SER A 207 7.03 12.80 -16.94
CA SER A 207 7.72 11.53 -17.24
C SER A 207 6.78 10.40 -17.68
N GLY A 208 5.45 10.64 -17.72
CA GLY A 208 4.46 9.63 -18.11
C GLY A 208 4.33 8.48 -17.12
N ILE A 209 4.56 8.74 -15.83
CA ILE A 209 4.32 7.78 -14.73
C ILE A 209 2.86 7.88 -14.32
N HIS A 210 2.15 6.75 -14.22
CA HIS A 210 0.74 6.74 -13.84
C HIS A 210 0.52 7.18 -12.40
N ARG A 211 -0.67 7.74 -12.11
CA ARG A 211 -0.96 8.43 -10.84
C ARG A 211 -2.26 7.92 -10.24
N THR A 212 -2.19 7.43 -9.00
CA THR A 212 -3.35 7.19 -8.13
C THR A 212 -3.15 7.97 -6.83
N VAL A 213 -4.20 8.33 -6.11
CA VAL A 213 -4.09 9.08 -4.83
C VAL A 213 -5.18 8.59 -3.89
N HIS A 214 -4.84 8.23 -2.65
CA HIS A 214 -5.86 8.07 -1.60
C HIS A 214 -6.51 9.42 -1.32
N ALA A 215 -7.80 9.57 -1.61
CA ALA A 215 -8.53 10.79 -1.31
C ALA A 215 -10.02 10.51 -1.12
N GLY A 216 -10.67 11.27 -0.24
CA GLY A 216 -12.08 11.08 0.08
C GLY A 216 -12.37 9.79 0.84
N GLU A 217 -11.37 9.19 1.48
CA GLU A 217 -11.55 8.01 2.34
C GLU A 217 -12.17 8.45 3.67
N VAL A 218 -11.47 9.35 4.36
CA VAL A 218 -11.90 10.03 5.59
C VAL A 218 -11.88 11.56 5.42
N GLY A 219 -11.10 12.05 4.45
CA GLY A 219 -11.07 13.45 4.05
C GLY A 219 -12.30 13.85 3.23
N SER A 220 -12.54 15.15 3.13
CA SER A 220 -13.70 15.70 2.42
C SER A 220 -13.54 15.62 0.89
N ALA A 221 -14.62 15.94 0.17
CA ALA A 221 -14.59 16.15 -1.29
C ALA A 221 -13.49 17.13 -1.77
N GLU A 222 -13.07 18.07 -0.92
CA GLU A 222 -11.99 19.01 -1.26
C GLU A 222 -10.64 18.29 -1.43
N VAL A 223 -10.37 17.26 -0.62
CA VAL A 223 -9.13 16.46 -0.76
C VAL A 223 -9.12 15.71 -2.09
N VAL A 224 -10.29 15.23 -2.52
CA VAL A 224 -10.45 14.62 -3.86
C VAL A 224 -10.24 15.66 -4.95
N GLN A 225 -10.81 16.86 -4.78
CA GLN A 225 -10.64 17.94 -5.74
C GLN A 225 -9.16 18.31 -5.92
N GLN A 226 -8.39 18.36 -4.83
CA GLN A 226 -6.93 18.59 -4.85
C GLN A 226 -6.18 17.45 -5.55
N ALA A 227 -6.54 16.19 -5.29
CA ALA A 227 -5.93 15.04 -5.95
C ALA A 227 -6.09 15.09 -7.49
N VAL A 228 -7.25 15.56 -7.95
CA VAL A 228 -7.58 15.67 -9.38
C VAL A 228 -6.92 16.91 -10.00
N ASP A 229 -7.13 18.08 -9.41
CA ASP A 229 -6.76 19.34 -10.07
C ASP A 229 -5.28 19.71 -9.86
N VAL A 230 -4.67 19.29 -8.75
CA VAL A 230 -3.27 19.63 -8.41
C VAL A 230 -2.34 18.45 -8.64
N LEU A 231 -2.71 17.26 -8.16
CA LEU A 231 -1.87 16.06 -8.33
C LEU A 231 -2.14 15.34 -9.66
N HIS A 232 -3.14 15.78 -10.44
CA HIS A 232 -3.45 15.22 -11.76
C HIS A 232 -3.65 13.70 -11.75
N THR A 233 -4.29 13.19 -10.70
CA THR A 233 -4.51 11.75 -10.53
C THR A 233 -5.38 11.16 -11.63
N GLU A 234 -5.13 9.89 -11.98
CA GLU A 234 -5.90 9.14 -12.98
C GLU A 234 -6.89 8.17 -12.33
N ARG A 235 -6.66 7.85 -11.05
CA ARG A 235 -7.55 7.04 -10.21
C ARG A 235 -7.60 7.63 -8.80
N ILE A 236 -8.71 7.42 -8.11
CA ILE A 236 -8.88 7.83 -6.72
C ILE A 236 -8.95 6.56 -5.86
N GLY A 237 -8.00 6.42 -4.94
CA GLY A 237 -8.08 5.49 -3.83
C GLY A 237 -9.26 5.86 -2.95
N HIS A 238 -10.23 4.95 -2.78
CA HIS A 238 -11.48 5.18 -2.06
C HIS A 238 -12.46 6.15 -2.75
N GLY A 239 -12.36 7.46 -2.50
CA GLY A 239 -13.21 8.50 -3.08
C GLY A 239 -14.68 8.50 -2.62
N TYR A 240 -14.97 7.99 -1.43
CA TYR A 240 -16.35 7.91 -0.92
C TYR A 240 -16.97 9.28 -0.70
N HIS A 241 -16.21 10.22 -0.13
CA HIS A 241 -16.65 11.58 0.18
C HIS A 241 -16.77 12.47 -1.06
N THR A 242 -16.41 11.98 -2.26
CA THR A 242 -16.74 12.67 -3.52
C THR A 242 -18.25 12.92 -3.65
N LEU A 243 -19.08 12.01 -3.13
CA LEU A 243 -20.54 12.11 -3.19
C LEU A 243 -21.11 13.29 -2.38
N GLU A 244 -20.33 13.89 -1.49
CA GLU A 244 -20.73 15.08 -0.72
C GLU A 244 -20.76 16.35 -1.57
N ASN A 245 -20.11 16.33 -2.74
CA ASN A 245 -20.10 17.43 -3.70
C ASN A 245 -20.59 16.92 -5.07
N THR A 246 -21.88 17.13 -5.34
CA THR A 246 -22.52 16.68 -6.58
C THR A 246 -21.86 17.23 -7.85
N THR A 247 -21.37 18.47 -7.80
CA THR A 247 -20.68 19.10 -8.94
C THR A 247 -19.36 18.38 -9.25
N LEU A 248 -18.58 18.07 -8.21
CA LEU A 248 -17.34 17.30 -8.37
C LEU A 248 -17.64 15.88 -8.86
N TYR A 249 -18.61 15.20 -8.25
CA TYR A 249 -19.03 13.87 -8.69
C TYR A 249 -19.43 13.84 -10.16
N ASP A 250 -20.27 14.77 -10.60
CA ASP A 250 -20.73 14.85 -12.00
C ASP A 250 -19.57 15.13 -12.96
N LYS A 251 -18.57 15.93 -12.56
CA LYS A 251 -17.34 16.15 -13.33
C LYS A 251 -16.57 14.82 -13.48
N LEU A 252 -16.27 14.15 -12.38
CA LEU A 252 -15.49 12.92 -12.36
C LEU A 252 -16.18 11.76 -13.10
N LEU A 253 -17.52 11.70 -13.03
CA LEU A 253 -18.31 10.74 -13.79
C LEU A 253 -18.16 10.99 -15.30
N LYS A 254 -18.21 12.24 -15.75
CA LYS A 254 -18.03 12.60 -17.17
C LYS A 254 -16.62 12.32 -17.67
N GLU A 255 -15.62 12.50 -16.82
CA GLU A 255 -14.20 12.22 -17.10
C GLU A 255 -13.86 10.72 -17.02
N ASN A 256 -14.83 9.86 -16.67
CA ASN A 256 -14.64 8.41 -16.47
C ASN A 256 -13.54 8.10 -15.44
N MET A 257 -13.51 8.90 -14.36
CA MET A 257 -12.59 8.69 -13.24
C MET A 257 -12.81 7.32 -12.59
N HIS A 258 -11.72 6.57 -12.37
CA HIS A 258 -11.78 5.29 -11.69
C HIS A 258 -11.69 5.46 -10.17
N PHE A 259 -12.63 4.87 -9.44
CA PHE A 259 -12.64 4.83 -7.97
C PHE A 259 -12.25 3.44 -7.49
N GLU A 260 -11.16 3.34 -6.73
CA GLU A 260 -10.64 2.10 -6.19
C GLU A 260 -11.36 1.80 -4.86
N VAL A 261 -12.55 1.20 -4.96
CA VAL A 261 -13.44 0.95 -3.81
C VAL A 261 -12.97 -0.25 -2.98
N SER A 262 -12.72 0.00 -1.69
CA SER A 262 -12.37 -1.01 -0.69
C SER A 262 -13.56 -1.22 0.26
N GLY A 263 -14.48 -2.12 -0.14
CA GLY A 263 -15.79 -2.29 0.52
C GLY A 263 -15.73 -2.64 2.01
N LEU A 264 -14.69 -3.37 2.44
CA LEU A 264 -14.47 -3.69 3.86
C LEU A 264 -13.85 -2.52 4.63
N ALA A 265 -12.95 -1.73 4.03
CA ALA A 265 -12.28 -0.60 4.67
C ALA A 265 -13.23 0.57 5.05
N ARG A 266 -14.42 0.65 4.43
CA ARG A 266 -15.41 1.71 4.72
C ARG A 266 -16.43 1.35 5.79
N LEU A 267 -16.94 0.11 5.79
CA LEU A 267 -17.85 -0.35 6.85
C LEU A 267 -17.14 -0.42 8.20
N SER A 268 -15.82 -0.33 8.15
CA SER A 268 -14.95 -0.70 9.21
C SER A 268 -13.55 -0.31 8.75
N LEU A 269 -12.78 0.41 9.53
CA LEU A 269 -11.33 0.43 9.37
C LEU A 269 -10.72 -0.96 9.71
N LEU A 270 -11.39 -2.04 9.29
CA LEU A 270 -10.97 -3.43 9.35
C LEU A 270 -10.10 -3.69 8.13
N VAL A 271 -8.81 -3.80 8.35
CA VAL A 271 -8.05 -4.72 7.53
C VAL A 271 -8.35 -6.11 8.06
N TYR A 272 -9.07 -6.89 7.27
CA TYR A 272 -8.90 -8.33 7.34
C TYR A 272 -7.48 -8.62 6.86
N ILE A 273 -6.54 -8.69 7.81
CA ILE A 273 -5.30 -9.44 7.57
C ILE A 273 -5.74 -10.90 7.56
N TRP A 274 -6.17 -11.34 6.37
CA TRP A 274 -6.37 -12.72 5.95
C TRP A 274 -6.84 -13.73 7.01
N GLY A 275 -8.08 -14.17 6.84
CA GLY A 275 -8.66 -15.30 7.56
C GLY A 275 -9.69 -16.04 6.69
N TYR A 276 -9.23 -16.70 5.64
CA TYR A 276 -9.89 -17.94 5.21
C TYR A 276 -8.95 -19.08 5.58
N SER A 277 -9.22 -19.65 6.74
CA SER A 277 -8.57 -20.85 7.26
C SER A 277 -8.66 -22.00 6.26
N ALA A 278 -7.66 -22.89 6.35
CA ALA A 278 -7.58 -24.20 5.75
C ALA A 278 -8.92 -24.98 5.67
#